data_AF-A0A151X6W2-F1
#
_entry.id   AF-A0A151X6W2-F1
#
_cell.length_a   1.000
_cell.length_b   1.000
_cell.length_c   1.000
_cell.angle_alpha   90.00
_cell.angle_beta   90.00
_cell.angle_gamma   90.00
#
_symmetry.space_group_name_H-M   'P 1'
#
loop_
_entity.id
_entity.type
_entity.pdbx_description
1 polymer ?
#
loop_
_entity_poly.entity_id
_entity_poly.type
_entity_poly.pdbx_seq_one_letter_code
_entity_poly.pdbx_strand_id
1 'polypeptide(L)'
;MCLSGEPPLKAVSTNTNAGQSSASSQFICKYHLKDLPPYVVIIQSVSGGDASRINPVAVSRVVSKLVGDNNVVEIKSAGHNKVSVSFKNYEKANSLIDLEALKAHNLKASIPAFRILRSGVIKNVSLDISEDTIQNDFSSTAKIISVRAKSPPLAYLYVRFFSVMPYIPRVLMCFACLRFGHISLIVKVLHVALSVNRHEKNRGHEKIEDCPRHQLPPSCCNCGQEHFPSSNKCPVYARQR
;
A
#
# COMPACT_ATOMS: atom_id res chain seq x y z
N MET A 1 48.23 10.85 -55.38
CA MET A 1 48.17 11.13 -53.94
C MET A 1 46.77 10.79 -53.46
N CYS A 2 46.70 9.90 -52.46
CA CYS A 2 45.62 9.68 -51.49
C CYS A 2 44.22 9.34 -52.03
N LEU A 3 44.02 8.02 -52.17
CA LEU A 3 42.76 7.32 -51.91
C LEU A 3 42.22 7.71 -50.53
N SER A 4 40.93 8.03 -50.43
CA SER A 4 40.21 8.01 -49.15
C SER A 4 38.80 7.47 -49.40
N GLY A 5 38.61 6.20 -49.00
CA GLY A 5 37.30 5.60 -48.86
C GLY A 5 36.67 6.08 -47.56
N GLU A 6 35.41 6.51 -47.65
CA GLU A 6 34.58 6.75 -46.47
C GLU A 6 34.00 5.41 -45.96
N PRO A 7 34.21 5.06 -44.68
CA PRO A 7 33.63 3.86 -44.09
C PRO A 7 32.19 4.11 -43.60
N PRO A 8 31.34 3.06 -43.54
CA PRO A 8 29.97 3.18 -43.06
C PRO A 8 29.92 3.40 -41.54
N LEU A 9 29.14 4.40 -41.11
CA LEU A 9 28.81 4.68 -39.72
C LEU A 9 28.03 3.50 -39.10
N LYS A 10 28.71 2.68 -38.30
CA LYS A 10 28.09 1.83 -37.28
C LYS A 10 27.97 2.62 -35.98
N ALA A 11 26.79 3.18 -35.69
CA ALA A 11 26.47 3.65 -34.35
C ALA A 11 26.05 2.45 -33.49
N VAL A 12 26.99 1.95 -32.69
CA VAL A 12 26.73 1.08 -31.54
C VAL A 12 26.23 1.99 -30.42
N SER A 13 24.93 2.00 -30.16
CA SER A 13 24.37 2.62 -28.96
C SER A 13 24.45 1.64 -27.79
N THR A 14 25.59 1.63 -27.10
CA THR A 14 25.69 1.03 -25.76
C THR A 14 24.95 1.92 -24.77
N ASN A 15 23.89 1.36 -24.23
CA ASN A 15 22.95 1.97 -23.31
C ASN A 15 23.54 1.94 -21.89
N THR A 16 24.29 2.97 -21.49
CA THR A 16 24.74 3.16 -20.11
C THR A 16 23.67 3.93 -19.33
N ASN A 17 22.65 3.21 -18.87
CA ASN A 17 21.76 3.67 -17.82
C ASN A 17 22.56 3.77 -16.50
N ALA A 18 23.20 4.91 -16.28
CA ALA A 18 23.63 5.32 -14.95
C ALA A 18 22.38 5.67 -14.13
N GLY A 19 21.73 4.61 -13.60
CA GLY A 19 20.69 4.74 -12.60
C GLY A 19 21.28 5.35 -11.35
N GLN A 20 21.13 6.65 -11.19
CA GLN A 20 21.29 7.33 -9.91
C GLN A 20 20.23 6.78 -8.97
N SER A 21 20.64 5.74 -8.24
CA SER A 21 19.91 5.20 -7.10
C SER A 21 20.05 6.22 -5.98
N SER A 22 19.15 7.22 -5.96
CA SER A 22 18.96 8.04 -4.78
C SER A 22 18.48 7.12 -3.67
N ALA A 23 19.36 6.86 -2.70
CA ALA A 23 19.07 6.09 -1.52
C ALA A 23 17.97 6.82 -0.74
N SER A 24 16.71 6.46 -0.99
CA SER A 24 15.58 6.94 -0.21
C SER A 24 15.78 6.43 1.23
N SER A 25 16.21 7.31 2.13
CA SER A 25 16.28 7.01 3.55
C SER A 25 14.88 6.57 3.99
N GLN A 26 14.75 5.30 4.35
CA GLN A 26 13.46 4.70 4.63
C GLN A 26 12.96 5.26 5.95
N PHE A 27 12.04 6.23 5.89
CA PHE A 27 11.50 6.90 7.06
C PHE A 27 10.91 5.88 8.05
N ILE A 28 11.48 5.81 9.26
CA ILE A 28 11.01 4.92 10.31
C ILE A 28 9.79 5.55 10.97
N CYS A 29 8.65 4.91 10.80
CA CYS A 29 7.40 5.34 11.41
C CYS A 29 7.43 5.05 12.92
N LYS A 30 7.39 6.10 13.76
CA LYS A 30 7.21 6.04 15.22
C LYS A 30 6.05 6.93 15.66
N TYR A 31 5.30 6.50 16.66
CA TYR A 31 4.28 7.33 17.29
C TYR A 31 4.91 8.47 18.10
N HIS A 32 4.20 9.59 18.18
CA HIS A 32 4.50 10.72 19.05
C HIS A 32 3.47 10.83 20.18
N LEU A 33 3.79 11.58 21.23
CA LEU A 33 2.90 11.87 22.37
C LEU A 33 1.50 12.40 21.97
N LYS A 34 1.39 13.06 20.81
CA LYS A 34 0.12 13.64 20.32
C LYS A 34 -0.71 12.65 19.51
N ASP A 35 -0.17 11.48 19.19
CA ASP A 35 -0.89 10.46 18.46
C ASP A 35 -1.92 9.77 19.35
N LEU A 36 -3.08 9.50 18.77
CA LEU A 36 -4.20 8.92 19.47
C LEU A 36 -4.23 7.39 19.30
N PRO A 37 -4.72 6.64 20.31
CA PRO A 37 -4.89 5.21 20.20
C PRO A 37 -5.92 4.84 19.11
N PRO A 38 -5.90 3.59 18.59
CA PRO A 38 -5.05 2.48 19.05
C PRO A 38 -3.61 2.57 18.49
N TYR A 39 -2.63 2.28 19.36
CA TYR A 39 -1.21 2.21 19.00
C TYR A 39 -0.89 0.83 18.41
N VAL A 40 -1.01 0.74 17.09
CA VAL A 40 -0.87 -0.53 16.36
C VAL A 40 0.52 -0.69 15.77
N VAL A 41 1.10 -1.88 15.98
CA VAL A 41 2.31 -2.36 15.31
C VAL A 41 1.98 -3.61 14.50
N ILE A 42 2.49 -3.69 13.28
CA ILE A 42 2.38 -4.86 12.42
C ILE A 42 3.66 -5.67 12.50
N ILE A 43 3.52 -6.95 12.83
CA ILE A 43 4.58 -7.94 12.84
C ILE A 43 4.47 -8.81 11.58
N GLN A 44 5.58 -8.97 10.89
CA GLN A 44 5.69 -9.72 9.63
C GLN A 44 6.87 -10.68 9.70
N SER A 45 6.81 -11.81 9.01
CA SER A 45 7.96 -12.69 8.83
C SER A 45 8.95 -12.07 7.83
N VAL A 46 10.25 -12.19 8.12
CA VAL A 46 11.34 -11.73 7.24
C VAL A 46 11.71 -12.81 6.20
N SER A 47 11.46 -14.09 6.51
CA SER A 47 11.81 -15.20 5.64
C SER A 47 10.86 -15.28 4.44
N GLY A 48 11.37 -14.99 3.24
CA GLY A 48 10.63 -15.03 1.97
C GLY A 48 10.36 -16.43 1.39
N GLY A 49 10.55 -17.50 2.18
CA GLY A 49 10.62 -18.87 1.65
C GLY A 49 9.41 -19.76 1.91
N ASP A 50 8.77 -19.69 3.08
CA ASP A 50 7.71 -20.64 3.42
C ASP A 50 6.34 -19.97 3.51
N ALA A 51 5.41 -20.47 2.69
CA ALA A 51 4.00 -20.10 2.64
C ALA A 51 3.20 -20.45 3.91
N SER A 52 3.88 -20.65 5.04
CA SER A 52 3.24 -20.86 6.34
C SER A 52 2.77 -19.51 6.88
N ARG A 53 1.46 -19.40 7.10
CA ARG A 53 0.85 -18.21 7.69
C ARG A 53 1.47 -18.00 9.06
N ILE A 54 2.02 -16.82 9.32
CA ILE A 54 2.45 -16.43 10.66
C ILE A 54 1.30 -16.69 11.65
N ASN A 55 1.56 -17.47 12.70
CA ASN A 55 0.55 -17.84 13.66
C ASN A 55 0.42 -16.72 14.72
N PRO A 56 -0.76 -16.08 14.88
CA PRO A 56 -0.96 -15.03 15.89
C PRO A 56 -0.65 -15.48 17.32
N VAL A 57 -0.86 -16.75 17.65
CA VAL A 57 -0.57 -17.31 18.98
C VAL A 57 0.94 -17.38 19.23
N ALA A 58 1.72 -17.77 18.21
CA ALA A 58 3.18 -17.79 18.31
C ALA A 58 3.73 -16.36 18.49
N VAL A 59 3.20 -15.41 17.71
CA VAL A 59 3.54 -13.99 17.85
C VAL A 59 3.15 -13.46 19.23
N SER A 60 1.97 -13.80 19.73
CA SER A 60 1.53 -13.43 21.08
C SER A 60 2.52 -13.90 22.13
N ARG A 61 2.93 -15.16 22.12
CA ARG A 61 3.92 -15.68 23.09
C ARG A 61 5.25 -14.93 23.06
N VAL A 62 5.74 -14.57 21.87
CA VAL A 62 7.01 -13.82 21.74
C VAL A 62 6.84 -12.38 22.23
N VAL A 63 5.81 -11.69 21.76
CA VAL A 63 5.57 -10.29 22.10
C VAL A 63 5.30 -10.14 23.60
N SER A 64 4.40 -10.94 24.17
CA SER A 64 4.10 -10.94 25.59
C SER A 64 5.34 -11.08 26.48
N LYS A 65 6.30 -11.94 26.09
CA LYS A 65 7.57 -12.10 26.80
C LYS A 65 8.47 -10.87 26.71
N LEU A 66 8.46 -10.16 25.58
CA LEU A 66 9.35 -9.04 25.33
C LEU A 66 8.86 -7.71 25.93
N VAL A 67 7.54 -7.45 25.85
CA VAL A 67 6.94 -6.17 26.26
C VAL A 67 6.05 -6.28 27.50
N GLY A 68 5.75 -7.48 27.97
CA GLY A 68 4.85 -7.75 29.10
C GLY A 68 3.37 -7.68 28.73
N ASP A 69 2.58 -8.64 29.24
CA ASP A 69 1.15 -8.81 28.91
C ASP A 69 0.30 -7.58 29.21
N ASN A 70 0.62 -6.86 30.29
CA ASN A 70 -0.16 -5.69 30.72
C ASN A 70 -0.15 -4.54 29.71
N ASN A 71 0.82 -4.50 28.78
CA ASN A 71 0.96 -3.45 27.77
C ASN A 71 0.22 -3.75 26.46
N VAL A 72 -0.17 -5.01 26.24
CA VAL A 72 -0.86 -5.46 25.03
C VAL A 72 -2.37 -5.38 25.25
N VAL A 73 -3.09 -4.80 24.29
CA VAL A 73 -4.56 -4.71 24.28
C VAL A 73 -5.16 -5.84 23.47
N GLU A 74 -4.65 -6.06 22.26
CA GLU A 74 -5.23 -7.00 21.31
C GLU A 74 -4.14 -7.51 20.35
N ILE A 75 -4.21 -8.79 20.00
CA ILE A 75 -3.40 -9.40 18.94
C ILE A 75 -4.34 -10.08 17.94
N LYS A 76 -4.28 -9.69 16.67
CA LYS A 76 -5.13 -10.24 15.61
C LYS A 76 -4.38 -10.43 14.29
N SER A 77 -4.89 -11.32 13.44
CA SER A 77 -4.38 -11.42 12.06
C SER A 77 -4.68 -10.12 11.30
N ALA A 78 -3.70 -9.64 10.54
CA ALA A 78 -3.77 -8.38 9.79
C ALA A 78 -3.55 -8.56 8.28
N GLY A 79 -3.65 -9.80 7.79
CA GLY A 79 -3.46 -10.16 6.38
C GLY A 79 -2.42 -11.27 6.19
N HIS A 80 -2.03 -11.49 4.92
CA HIS A 80 -1.08 -12.53 4.55
C HIS A 80 0.28 -12.27 5.22
N ASN A 81 0.71 -13.20 6.08
CA ASN A 81 1.96 -13.12 6.84
C ASN A 81 2.10 -11.86 7.70
N LYS A 82 0.96 -11.34 8.22
CA LYS A 82 0.93 -10.16 9.09
C LYS A 82 0.05 -10.39 10.32
N VAL A 83 0.57 -9.97 11.47
CA VAL A 83 -0.17 -9.90 12.74
C VAL A 83 -0.16 -8.46 13.23
N SER A 84 -1.32 -7.96 13.64
CA SER A 84 -1.48 -6.66 14.28
C SER A 84 -1.44 -6.85 15.79
N VAL A 85 -0.60 -6.06 16.46
CA VAL A 85 -0.55 -5.95 17.91
C VAL A 85 -0.93 -4.51 18.29
N SER A 86 -1.96 -4.37 19.11
CA SER A 86 -2.41 -3.10 19.66
C SER A 86 -1.86 -2.93 21.07
N PHE A 87 -1.30 -1.76 21.36
CA PHE A 87 -0.70 -1.40 22.65
C PHE A 87 -1.54 -0.35 23.37
N LYS A 88 -1.44 -0.35 24.71
CA LYS A 88 -2.04 0.71 25.56
C LYS A 88 -1.30 2.04 25.45
N ASN A 89 -0.01 1.97 25.16
CA ASN A 89 0.92 3.07 25.30
C ASN A 89 1.85 3.13 24.08
N TYR A 90 2.12 4.35 23.58
CA TYR A 90 2.85 4.55 22.33
C TYR A 90 4.35 4.29 22.49
N GLU A 91 4.92 4.54 23.67
CA GLU A 91 6.32 4.25 23.99
C GLU A 91 6.60 2.74 23.87
N LYS A 92 5.68 1.91 24.37
CA LYS A 92 5.78 0.45 24.21
C LYS A 92 5.65 -0.01 22.76
N ALA A 93 4.72 0.57 22.00
CA ALA A 93 4.60 0.30 20.57
C ALA A 93 5.89 0.66 19.81
N ASN A 94 6.48 1.81 20.11
CA ASN A 94 7.73 2.27 19.50
C ASN A 94 8.91 1.37 19.88
N SER A 95 9.03 0.97 21.15
CA SER A 95 10.11 0.09 21.60
C SER A 95 10.14 -1.23 20.84
N LEU A 96 8.96 -1.76 20.46
CA LEU A 96 8.87 -3.02 19.72
C LEU A 96 9.56 -2.95 18.34
N ILE A 97 9.60 -1.77 17.71
CA ILE A 97 10.21 -1.58 16.39
C ILE A 97 11.74 -1.70 16.46
N ASP A 98 12.31 -1.23 17.56
CA ASP A 98 13.76 -1.19 17.77
C ASP A 98 14.30 -2.51 18.39
N LEU A 99 13.42 -3.43 18.80
CA LEU A 99 13.81 -4.67 19.46
C LEU A 99 14.47 -5.66 18.50
N GLU A 100 15.77 -5.85 18.66
CA GLU A 100 16.54 -6.84 17.91
C GLU A 100 16.12 -8.28 18.20
N ALA A 101 15.55 -8.54 19.38
CA ALA A 101 15.02 -9.85 19.75
C ALA A 101 13.96 -10.38 18.76
N LEU A 102 13.26 -9.50 18.04
CA LEU A 102 12.34 -9.93 16.97
C LEU A 102 13.09 -10.50 15.76
N LYS A 103 14.26 -9.94 15.42
CA LYS A 103 15.10 -10.43 14.32
C LYS A 103 15.57 -11.86 14.59
N ALA A 104 15.88 -12.19 15.85
CA ALA A 104 16.24 -13.55 16.26
C ALA A 104 15.12 -14.58 16.02
N HIS A 105 13.86 -14.12 15.97
CA HIS A 105 12.70 -14.94 15.64
C HIS A 105 12.28 -14.83 14.16
N ASN A 106 13.12 -14.25 13.29
CA ASN A 106 12.80 -13.93 11.89
C ASN A 106 11.57 -13.03 11.74
N LEU A 107 11.31 -12.14 12.70
CA LEU A 107 10.19 -11.22 12.70
C LEU A 107 10.66 -9.77 12.48
N LYS A 108 9.84 -8.99 11.79
CA LYS A 108 10.00 -7.55 11.61
C LYS A 108 8.76 -6.82 12.10
N ALA A 109 8.96 -5.82 12.94
CA ALA A 109 7.93 -4.91 13.40
C ALA A 109 7.93 -3.62 12.56
N SER A 110 6.74 -3.06 12.34
CA SER A 110 6.56 -1.76 11.68
C SER A 110 5.24 -1.12 12.09
N ILE A 111 5.22 0.19 12.28
CA ILE A 111 3.97 0.95 12.40
C ILE A 111 3.42 1.21 10.99
N PRO A 112 2.13 0.92 10.73
CA PRO A 112 1.52 1.30 9.46
C PRO A 112 1.61 2.81 9.24
N ALA A 113 2.16 3.23 8.10
CA ALA A 113 2.34 4.66 7.79
C ALA A 113 1.05 5.46 7.94
N PHE A 114 -0.11 4.94 7.54
CA PHE A 114 -1.40 5.63 7.67
C PHE A 114 -1.82 5.88 9.14
N ARG A 115 -1.14 5.33 10.14
CA ARG A 115 -1.41 5.65 11.54
C ARG A 115 -0.85 7.01 11.95
N ILE A 116 0.29 7.38 11.39
CA ILE A 116 1.05 8.57 11.80
C ILE A 116 1.27 9.57 10.65
N LEU A 117 1.12 9.12 9.41
CA LEU A 117 1.31 9.93 8.21
C LEU A 117 -0.05 10.22 7.56
N ARG A 118 -0.15 11.41 6.99
CA ARG A 118 -1.23 11.81 6.09
C ARG A 118 -0.60 12.33 4.81
N SER A 119 -1.14 11.89 3.69
CA SER A 119 -0.84 12.50 2.40
C SER A 119 -1.85 13.59 2.13
N GLY A 120 -1.38 14.71 1.61
CA GLY A 120 -2.21 15.81 1.18
C GLY A 120 -1.98 16.16 -0.28
N VAL A 121 -2.93 16.84 -0.90
CA VAL A 121 -2.80 17.39 -2.25
C VAL A 121 -2.84 18.90 -2.17
N ILE A 122 -1.82 19.53 -2.73
CA ILE A 122 -1.74 20.96 -2.95
C ILE A 122 -1.95 21.20 -4.44
N LYS A 123 -2.87 22.11 -4.78
CA LYS A 123 -3.17 22.51 -6.16
C LYS A 123 -2.66 23.92 -6.41
N ASN A 124 -2.50 24.26 -7.69
CA ASN A 124 -2.07 25.58 -8.15
C ASN A 124 -0.66 25.96 -7.64
N VAL A 125 0.22 24.96 -7.51
CA VAL A 125 1.65 25.20 -7.28
C VAL A 125 2.28 25.51 -8.63
N SER A 126 3.04 26.59 -8.69
CA SER A 126 3.71 27.02 -9.90
C SER A 126 4.77 25.99 -10.35
N LEU A 127 4.87 25.74 -11.65
CA LEU A 127 5.71 24.67 -12.22
C LEU A 127 7.22 24.94 -12.11
N ASP A 128 7.61 26.18 -11.84
CA ASP A 128 8.98 26.63 -11.57
C ASP A 128 9.46 26.30 -10.16
N ILE A 129 8.55 25.94 -9.23
CA ILE A 129 8.91 25.59 -7.86
C ILE A 129 9.33 24.11 -7.80
N SER A 130 10.57 23.86 -7.40
CA SER A 130 11.08 22.49 -7.24
C SER A 130 10.49 21.77 -6.02
N GLU A 131 10.47 20.43 -6.03
CA GLU A 131 10.02 19.63 -4.88
C GLU A 131 10.85 19.91 -3.62
N ASP A 132 12.15 20.17 -3.76
CA ASP A 132 13.05 20.50 -2.66
C ASP A 132 12.71 21.86 -2.03
N THR A 133 12.38 22.86 -2.87
CA THR A 133 11.90 24.17 -2.41
C THR A 133 10.61 24.00 -1.59
N ILE A 134 9.67 23.18 -2.07
CA ILE A 134 8.43 22.91 -1.33
C ILE A 134 8.74 22.22 0.00
N GLN A 135 9.64 21.24 0.01
CA GLN A 135 9.95 20.47 1.21
C GLN A 135 10.66 21.31 2.29
N ASN A 136 11.50 22.26 1.89
CA ASN A 136 12.33 23.05 2.82
C ASN A 136 11.69 24.39 3.21
N ASP A 137 10.97 25.04 2.29
CA ASP A 137 10.52 26.42 2.49
C ASP A 137 9.04 26.52 2.87
N PHE A 138 8.22 25.49 2.58
CA PHE A 138 6.80 25.54 2.92
C PHE A 138 6.60 25.25 4.41
N SER A 139 5.75 26.05 5.05
CA SER A 139 5.34 25.83 6.43
C SER A 139 4.00 25.10 6.50
N SER A 140 3.88 24.18 7.46
CA SER A 140 2.67 23.42 7.75
C SER A 140 2.59 23.15 9.25
N THR A 141 1.39 22.90 9.76
CA THR A 141 1.17 22.50 11.16
C THR A 141 1.81 21.16 11.49
N ALA A 142 2.05 20.33 10.47
CA ALA A 142 2.76 19.07 10.58
C ALA A 142 4.03 19.08 9.70
N LYS A 143 5.08 18.40 10.17
CA LYS A 143 6.35 18.28 9.44
C LYS A 143 6.12 17.67 8.06
N ILE A 144 6.63 18.34 7.02
CA ILE A 144 6.65 17.81 5.66
C ILE A 144 7.76 16.76 5.57
N ILE A 145 7.39 15.52 5.23
CA ILE A 145 8.33 14.38 5.17
C ILE A 145 8.74 14.07 3.73
N SER A 146 7.81 14.23 2.79
CA SER A 146 8.05 13.96 1.37
C SER A 146 7.08 14.77 0.53
N VAL A 147 7.59 15.34 -0.54
CA VAL A 147 6.84 15.98 -1.62
C VAL A 147 6.96 15.14 -2.87
N ARG A 148 5.90 15.11 -3.69
CA ARG A 148 5.93 14.48 -5.01
C ARG A 148 4.93 15.16 -5.94
N ALA A 149 5.42 15.71 -7.04
CA ALA A 149 4.62 16.29 -8.10
C ALA A 149 3.88 15.18 -8.87
N LYS A 150 2.60 15.41 -9.17
CA LYS A 150 1.81 14.57 -10.07
C LYS A 150 1.36 15.43 -11.26
N SER A 151 1.81 15.10 -12.47
CA SER A 151 1.45 15.74 -13.75
C SER A 151 0.07 15.21 -14.24
N PRO A 152 -0.82 15.98 -14.93
CA PRO A 152 -0.54 16.90 -16.05
C PRO A 152 -0.70 18.40 -15.73
N PRO A 153 -0.15 19.29 -16.60
CA PRO A 153 0.01 20.71 -16.33
C PRO A 153 -1.32 21.45 -16.48
N LEU A 154 -1.52 22.51 -15.71
CA LEU A 154 -2.01 23.82 -16.16
C LEU A 154 -2.35 24.72 -14.96
N ALA A 155 -2.10 26.01 -15.20
CA ALA A 155 -2.48 27.19 -14.43
C ALA A 155 -1.51 27.61 -13.30
N TYR A 156 -0.79 28.68 -13.63
CA TYR A 156 -0.16 29.61 -12.70
C TYR A 156 -1.25 30.34 -11.90
N LEU A 157 -1.09 30.39 -10.57
CA LEU A 157 -1.81 31.33 -9.72
C LEU A 157 -0.93 31.70 -8.53
N TYR A 158 -0.79 33.00 -8.29
CA TYR A 158 -0.06 33.57 -7.16
C TYR A 158 -0.99 33.58 -5.93
N VAL A 159 -0.77 32.72 -4.92
CA VAL A 159 -1.56 32.72 -3.68
C VAL A 159 -0.69 32.36 -2.46
N ARG A 160 -0.90 33.11 -1.37
CA ARG A 160 0.00 33.17 -0.20
C ARG A 160 -0.21 32.08 0.87
N PHE A 161 -1.18 31.17 0.76
CA PHE A 161 -1.27 30.03 1.71
C PHE A 161 -1.91 28.82 1.01
N PHE A 162 -1.21 27.69 0.97
CA PHE A 162 -1.70 26.47 0.37
C PHE A 162 -2.56 25.68 1.37
N SER A 163 -3.85 25.56 1.10
CA SER A 163 -4.71 24.62 1.85
C SER A 163 -4.41 23.19 1.40
N VAL A 164 -3.93 22.36 2.34
CA VAL A 164 -3.63 20.95 2.08
C VAL A 164 -4.91 20.14 2.21
N MET A 165 -5.43 19.63 1.10
CA MET A 165 -6.59 18.72 1.12
C MET A 165 -6.13 17.29 1.43
N PRO A 166 -6.83 16.52 2.29
CA PRO A 166 -6.46 15.13 2.54
C PRO A 166 -6.54 14.30 1.25
N TYR A 167 -5.49 13.53 0.99
CA TYR A 167 -5.51 12.57 -0.13
C TYR A 167 -6.36 11.36 0.26
N ILE A 168 -7.46 11.15 -0.45
CA ILE A 168 -8.31 9.97 -0.32
C ILE A 168 -7.95 9.00 -1.46
N PRO A 169 -7.26 7.88 -1.19
CA PRO A 169 -6.94 6.91 -2.22
C PRO A 169 -8.21 6.29 -2.79
N ARG A 170 -8.22 5.95 -4.08
CA ARG A 170 -9.32 5.17 -4.66
C ARG A 170 -9.36 3.79 -4.00
N VAL A 171 -10.57 3.30 -3.73
CA VAL A 171 -10.78 1.92 -3.28
C VAL A 171 -10.15 0.96 -4.30
N LEU A 172 -9.14 0.22 -3.86
CA LEU A 172 -8.41 -0.71 -4.71
C LEU A 172 -9.22 -1.99 -4.91
N MET A 173 -9.44 -2.35 -6.17
CA MET A 173 -10.09 -3.57 -6.59
C MET A 173 -9.09 -4.47 -7.31
N CYS A 174 -8.98 -5.73 -6.91
CA CYS A 174 -8.13 -6.70 -7.58
C CYS A 174 -8.66 -6.99 -8.99
N PHE A 175 -7.87 -6.73 -10.04
CA PHE A 175 -8.30 -7.01 -11.42
C PHE A 175 -8.50 -8.52 -11.71
N ALA A 176 -7.92 -9.39 -10.89
CA ALA A 176 -8.01 -10.84 -11.01
C ALA A 176 -9.15 -11.49 -10.20
N CYS A 177 -9.81 -10.79 -9.28
CA CYS A 177 -10.98 -11.37 -8.58
C CYS A 177 -12.12 -10.39 -8.27
N LEU A 178 -11.93 -9.11 -8.63
CA LEU A 178 -12.85 -8.00 -8.41
C LEU A 178 -13.22 -7.71 -6.94
N ARG A 179 -12.54 -8.34 -5.97
CA ARG A 179 -12.71 -8.04 -4.54
C ARG A 179 -11.90 -6.81 -4.14
N PHE A 180 -12.41 -6.05 -3.17
CA PHE A 180 -11.67 -4.97 -2.55
C PHE A 180 -10.59 -5.46 -1.59
N GLY A 181 -9.53 -4.67 -1.40
CA GLY A 181 -8.55 -4.86 -0.32
C GLY A 181 -7.32 -5.72 -0.65
N HIS A 182 -7.09 -6.10 -1.92
CA HIS A 182 -5.84 -6.74 -2.35
C HIS A 182 -5.52 -6.51 -3.83
N ILE A 183 -4.32 -6.91 -4.26
CA ILE A 183 -3.82 -6.84 -5.64
C ILE A 183 -3.38 -8.26 -6.06
N SER A 184 -3.43 -8.55 -7.36
CA SER A 184 -3.36 -9.87 -8.01
C SER A 184 -2.17 -10.78 -7.69
N LEU A 185 -1.12 -10.28 -7.01
CA LEU A 185 0.09 -11.03 -6.65
C LEU A 185 -0.15 -12.14 -5.60
N ILE A 186 -1.34 -12.20 -4.99
CA ILE A 186 -1.66 -13.09 -3.86
C ILE A 186 -2.97 -13.84 -4.14
N VAL A 187 -3.12 -14.42 -5.32
CA VAL A 187 -4.28 -15.27 -5.65
C VAL A 187 -3.81 -16.72 -5.75
N LYS A 188 -4.06 -17.51 -4.70
CA LYS A 188 -3.78 -18.97 -4.66
C LYS A 188 -4.75 -19.81 -5.51
N VAL A 189 -5.69 -19.20 -6.22
CA VAL A 189 -6.77 -19.93 -6.91
C VAL A 189 -6.91 -19.42 -8.34
N LEU A 190 -6.45 -20.28 -9.25
CA LEU A 190 -6.72 -20.26 -10.69
C LEU A 190 -8.25 -20.28 -10.94
N HIS A 191 -8.77 -19.32 -11.72
CA HIS A 191 -9.64 -19.53 -12.90
C HIS A 191 -10.56 -18.34 -13.22
N VAL A 192 -10.39 -17.85 -14.47
CA VAL A 192 -11.39 -17.72 -15.55
C VAL A 192 -12.76 -17.07 -15.24
N ALA A 193 -13.06 -16.05 -16.08
CA ALA A 193 -14.34 -15.38 -16.34
C ALA A 193 -14.98 -14.58 -15.18
N LEU A 194 -14.48 -13.37 -14.95
CA LEU A 194 -14.98 -12.44 -13.91
C LEU A 194 -16.13 -11.52 -14.31
N SER A 195 -16.77 -11.71 -15.46
CA SER A 195 -17.95 -10.91 -15.83
C SER A 195 -19.27 -11.54 -15.42
N VAL A 196 -19.27 -12.83 -15.07
CA VAL A 196 -20.51 -13.58 -14.83
C VAL A 196 -20.27 -14.53 -13.67
N ASN A 197 -20.61 -14.06 -12.48
CA ASN A 197 -21.31 -14.88 -11.49
C ASN A 197 -20.49 -15.89 -10.67
N ARG A 198 -20.27 -15.52 -9.40
CA ARG A 198 -19.89 -16.44 -8.33
C ARG A 198 -21.11 -17.29 -7.94
N HIS A 199 -21.47 -18.27 -8.76
CA HIS A 199 -22.14 -19.46 -8.25
C HIS A 199 -21.11 -20.43 -7.67
N GLU A 200 -21.57 -21.29 -6.78
CA GLU A 200 -20.78 -22.00 -5.78
C GLU A 200 -19.39 -22.49 -6.23
N LYS A 201 -18.38 -22.20 -5.39
CA LYS A 201 -17.08 -22.90 -5.31
C LYS A 201 -16.34 -23.12 -6.65
N ASN A 202 -15.57 -22.12 -7.07
CA ASN A 202 -14.29 -22.29 -7.78
C ASN A 202 -14.27 -23.12 -9.08
N ARG A 203 -15.32 -23.09 -9.91
CA ARG A 203 -15.22 -23.64 -11.27
C ARG A 203 -15.53 -22.54 -12.28
N GLY A 204 -14.47 -22.00 -12.88
CA GLY A 204 -14.62 -21.22 -14.11
C GLY A 204 -15.14 -22.13 -15.20
N HIS A 205 -16.07 -21.64 -16.01
CA HIS A 205 -16.54 -22.28 -17.23
C HIS A 205 -15.93 -21.53 -18.42
N GLU A 206 -15.60 -22.26 -19.49
CA GLU A 206 -14.99 -21.66 -20.70
C GLU A 206 -16.02 -20.89 -21.52
N LYS A 207 -17.28 -21.35 -21.54
CA LYS A 207 -18.37 -20.70 -22.27
C LYS A 207 -19.36 -20.07 -21.30
N ILE A 208 -19.79 -18.85 -21.62
CA ILE A 208 -20.74 -18.07 -20.80
C ILE A 208 -22.10 -18.77 -20.65
N GLU A 209 -22.49 -19.56 -21.65
CA GLU A 209 -23.76 -20.31 -21.70
C GLU A 209 -23.82 -21.43 -20.65
N ASP A 210 -22.66 -21.99 -20.28
CA ASP A 210 -22.55 -23.01 -19.23
C ASP A 210 -22.74 -22.42 -17.82
N CYS A 211 -22.85 -21.10 -17.72
CA CYS A 211 -23.11 -20.43 -16.45
C CYS A 211 -24.60 -20.54 -16.08
N PRO A 212 -24.94 -21.08 -14.91
CA PRO A 212 -26.32 -21.11 -14.44
C PRO A 212 -26.93 -19.71 -14.20
N ARG A 213 -26.10 -18.64 -14.22
CA ARG A 213 -26.53 -17.23 -14.17
C ARG A 213 -26.36 -16.49 -15.49
N HIS A 214 -26.14 -17.14 -16.63
CA HIS A 214 -25.88 -16.39 -17.87
C HIS A 214 -27.04 -15.42 -18.22
N GLN A 215 -28.27 -15.75 -17.79
CA GLN A 215 -29.49 -14.94 -17.98
C GLN A 215 -29.90 -14.15 -16.73
N LEU A 216 -29.18 -14.29 -15.62
CA LEU A 216 -29.50 -13.63 -14.35
C LEU A 216 -28.68 -12.34 -14.20
N PRO A 217 -29.20 -11.33 -13.48
CA PRO A 217 -28.46 -10.10 -13.24
C PRO A 217 -27.12 -10.38 -12.53
N PRO A 218 -26.08 -9.60 -12.83
CA PRO A 218 -24.77 -9.78 -12.23
C PRO A 218 -24.84 -9.56 -10.72
N SER A 219 -24.19 -10.42 -9.94
CA SER A 219 -24.11 -10.28 -8.49
C SER A 219 -22.74 -9.76 -8.05
N CYS A 220 -22.75 -8.78 -7.14
CA CYS A 220 -21.55 -8.15 -6.62
C CYS A 220 -20.82 -9.09 -5.65
N CYS A 221 -19.57 -9.36 -5.98
CA CYS A 221 -18.73 -10.28 -5.20
C CYS A 221 -18.27 -9.72 -3.83
N ASN A 222 -18.54 -8.44 -3.54
CA ASN A 222 -18.21 -7.71 -2.31
C ASN A 222 -19.41 -7.53 -1.37
N CYS A 223 -20.62 -7.24 -1.89
CA CYS A 223 -21.83 -6.98 -1.09
C CYS A 223 -23.00 -7.94 -1.34
N GLY A 224 -22.93 -8.79 -2.37
CA GLY A 224 -23.98 -9.75 -2.73
C GLY A 224 -25.15 -9.19 -3.57
N GLN A 225 -25.23 -7.86 -3.72
CA GLN A 225 -26.35 -7.18 -4.41
C GLN A 225 -26.26 -7.29 -5.94
N GLU A 226 -27.37 -7.00 -6.63
CA GLU A 226 -27.50 -7.10 -8.10
C GLU A 226 -26.84 -5.92 -8.83
N HIS A 227 -25.51 -5.93 -8.87
CA HIS A 227 -24.71 -5.03 -9.71
C HIS A 227 -23.29 -5.59 -9.91
N PHE A 228 -22.58 -5.05 -10.89
CA PHE A 228 -21.16 -5.35 -11.06
C PHE A 228 -20.32 -4.89 -9.85
N PRO A 229 -19.24 -5.61 -9.47
CA PRO A 229 -18.32 -5.19 -8.41
C PRO A 229 -17.71 -3.80 -8.60
N SER A 230 -17.58 -3.34 -9.85
CA SER A 230 -17.07 -2.02 -10.23
C SER A 230 -18.09 -0.88 -10.04
N SER A 231 -19.36 -1.18 -9.71
CA SER A 231 -20.38 -0.16 -9.54
C SER A 231 -20.13 0.70 -8.31
N ASN A 232 -20.24 2.03 -8.48
CA ASN A 232 -20.20 3.00 -7.39
C ASN A 232 -21.40 2.90 -6.43
N LYS A 233 -22.46 2.17 -6.81
CA LYS A 233 -23.64 1.89 -5.97
C LYS A 233 -23.38 0.84 -4.90
N CYS A 234 -22.22 0.17 -4.93
CA CYS A 234 -21.87 -0.86 -3.95
C CYS A 234 -21.75 -0.25 -2.53
N PRO A 235 -22.53 -0.72 -1.53
CA PRO A 235 -22.44 -0.19 -0.16
C PRO A 235 -21.08 -0.48 0.49
N VAL A 236 -20.37 -1.52 0.07
CA VAL A 236 -19.00 -1.80 0.53
C VAL A 236 -18.01 -0.81 -0.07
N TYR A 237 -18.19 -0.41 -1.33
CA TYR A 237 -17.37 0.61 -1.98
C TYR A 237 -17.58 1.97 -1.31
N ALA A 238 -18.85 2.35 -1.07
CA ALA A 238 -19.20 3.60 -0.39
C ALA A 238 -18.61 3.68 1.03
N ARG A 239 -18.53 2.57 1.77
CA ARG A 239 -17.89 2.54 3.10
C ARG A 239 -16.36 2.68 3.08
N GLN A 240 -15.70 2.35 1.97
CA GLN A 240 -14.24 2.41 1.84
C GLN A 240 -13.74 3.67 1.15
N ARG A 241 -14.66 4.48 0.60
CA ARG A 241 -14.40 5.78 -0.02
C ARG A 241 -14.45 6.89 1.03
#